data_AF-A0A359EY49-F1
#
_entry.id   AF-A0A359EY49-F1
#
_cell.length_a   1.000
_cell.length_b   1.000
_cell.length_c   1.000
_cell.angle_alpha   90.00
_cell.angle_beta   90.00
_cell.angle_gamma   90.00
#
_symmetry.space_group_name_H-M   'P 1'
#
loop_
_entity.id
_entity.type
_entity.pdbx_description
1 polymer ?
#
loop_
_entity_poly.entity_id
_entity_poly.type
_entity_poly.pdbx_seq_one_letter_code
_entity_poly.pdbx_strand_id
1 'polypeptide(L)'
;MEDRLQAYRQPMVTATGIILGFVLNFSSAWVKGDSSISDGVAYAVFGLVIVGLLCLILVLSRVLRMGVEPERAAKYYSTTLTLFLIGVSCAVGGIMIDMFSNFMDS
;
A
#
# COMPACT_ATOMS: atom_id res chain seq x y z
N MET A 1 2.58 -31.18 -9.19
CA MET A 1 3.17 -30.47 -8.03
C MET A 1 2.02 -29.75 -7.36
N GLU A 2 1.66 -30.18 -6.15
CA GLU A 2 0.56 -29.59 -5.37
C GLU A 2 0.76 -28.08 -5.20
N ASP A 3 -0.35 -27.36 -5.27
CA ASP A 3 -0.50 -25.91 -5.42
C ASP A 3 0.01 -25.16 -4.17
N ARG A 4 1.34 -25.17 -3.94
CA ARG A 4 1.97 -24.49 -2.79
C ARG A 4 1.62 -23.00 -2.74
N LEU A 5 1.29 -22.40 -3.88
CA LEU A 5 0.84 -21.02 -3.99
C LEU A 5 -0.48 -20.76 -3.28
N GLN A 6 -1.38 -21.76 -3.19
CA GLN A 6 -2.66 -21.63 -2.50
C GLN A 6 -2.49 -21.35 -0.99
N ALA A 7 -1.49 -21.96 -0.35
CA ALA A 7 -1.16 -21.76 1.07
C ALA A 7 -0.62 -20.35 1.37
N TYR A 8 0.01 -19.67 0.40
CA TYR A 8 0.54 -18.31 0.57
C TYR A 8 -0.49 -17.21 0.26
N ARG A 9 -1.64 -17.55 -0.34
CA ARG A 9 -2.68 -16.55 -0.68
C ARG A 9 -3.27 -15.91 0.56
N GLN A 10 -3.65 -16.73 1.54
CA GLN A 10 -4.36 -16.28 2.71
C GLN A 10 -3.50 -15.34 3.58
N PRO A 11 -2.22 -15.66 3.89
CA PRO A 11 -1.31 -14.72 4.55
C PRO A 11 -1.13 -13.40 3.77
N MET A 12 -1.03 -13.46 2.43
CA MET A 12 -0.88 -12.26 1.60
C MET A 12 -2.12 -11.37 1.63
N VAL A 13 -3.33 -11.93 1.52
CA VAL A 13 -4.59 -11.16 1.61
C VAL A 13 -4.70 -10.52 2.98
N THR A 14 -4.44 -11.27 4.04
CA THR A 14 -4.50 -10.77 5.41
C THR A 14 -3.51 -9.63 5.63
N ALA A 15 -2.24 -9.79 5.23
CA ALA A 15 -1.24 -8.73 5.35
C ALA A 15 -1.62 -7.48 4.56
N THR A 16 -2.12 -7.65 3.33
CA THR A 16 -2.58 -6.54 2.48
C THR A 16 -3.75 -5.81 3.13
N GLY A 17 -4.73 -6.54 3.67
CA GLY A 17 -5.88 -5.97 4.38
C GLY A 17 -5.48 -5.16 5.61
N ILE A 18 -4.55 -5.68 6.43
CA ILE A 18 -4.02 -5.00 7.61
C ILE A 18 -3.32 -3.69 7.22
N ILE A 19 -2.41 -3.74 6.25
CA ILE A 19 -1.66 -2.56 5.82
C ILE A 19 -2.57 -1.51 5.19
N LEU A 20 -3.53 -1.93 4.36
CA LEU A 20 -4.52 -1.03 3.79
C LEU A 20 -5.34 -0.34 4.89
N GLY A 21 -5.73 -1.08 5.94
CA GLY A 21 -6.40 -0.52 7.11
C GLY A 21 -5.57 0.54 7.83
N PHE A 22 -4.27 0.28 8.06
CA PHE A 22 -3.35 1.26 8.66
C PHE A 22 -3.18 2.51 7.80
N VAL A 23 -2.99 2.35 6.49
CA VAL A 23 -2.85 3.48 5.55
C VAL A 23 -4.12 4.32 5.53
N LEU A 24 -5.30 3.69 5.46
CA LEU A 24 -6.58 4.39 5.52
C LEU A 24 -6.79 5.15 6.84
N ASN A 25 -6.41 4.52 7.96
CA ASN A 25 -6.50 5.15 9.27
C ASN A 25 -5.58 6.38 9.36
N PHE A 26 -4.34 6.26 8.88
CA PHE A 26 -3.43 7.39 8.77
C PHE A 26 -4.03 8.49 7.89
N SER A 27 -4.49 8.18 6.68
CA SER A 27 -5.06 9.19 5.77
C SER A 27 -6.22 9.95 6.38
N SER A 28 -7.11 9.25 7.10
CA SER A 28 -8.25 9.85 7.78
C SER A 28 -7.83 10.80 8.92
N ALA A 29 -6.80 10.42 9.68
CA ALA A 29 -6.25 11.26 10.74
C ALA A 29 -5.50 12.46 10.17
N TRP A 30 -4.66 12.23 9.16
CA TRP A 30 -3.85 13.25 8.49
C TRP A 30 -4.70 14.36 7.88
N VAL A 31 -5.76 14.00 7.14
CA VAL A 31 -6.65 14.99 6.49
C VAL A 31 -7.44 15.84 7.49
N LYS A 32 -7.61 15.35 8.73
CA LYS A 32 -8.30 16.07 9.82
C LYS A 32 -7.34 16.87 10.69
N GLY A 33 -6.04 16.59 10.62
CA GLY A 33 -5.04 17.31 11.37
C GLY A 33 -4.76 18.65 10.72
N ASP A 34 -4.71 19.72 11.53
CA ASP A 34 -4.07 20.97 11.11
C ASP A 34 -2.59 20.66 10.90
N SER A 35 -2.21 20.48 9.63
CA SER A 35 -0.86 20.18 9.25
C SER A 35 -0.14 21.51 9.02
N SER A 36 0.85 21.85 9.85
CA SER A 36 1.69 23.06 9.74
C SER A 36 2.60 23.08 8.51
N ILE A 37 2.35 22.19 7.56
CA ILE A 37 3.26 21.85 6.49
C ILE A 37 2.99 22.78 5.31
N SER A 38 4.04 23.20 4.60
CA SER A 38 3.86 23.98 3.38
C SER A 38 2.94 23.25 2.39
N ASP A 39 2.06 24.01 1.70
CA ASP A 39 1.09 23.47 0.75
C ASP A 39 1.72 22.51 -0.27
N GLY A 40 2.93 22.82 -0.74
CA GLY A 40 3.66 21.98 -1.70
C GLY A 40 4.00 20.59 -1.16
N VAL A 41 4.38 20.48 0.12
CA VAL A 41 4.68 19.20 0.77
C VAL A 41 3.38 18.46 1.06
N ALA A 42 2.31 19.16 1.47
CA ALA A 42 1.00 18.55 1.69
C ALA A 42 0.46 17.88 0.40
N TYR A 43 0.58 18.54 -0.76
CA TYR A 43 0.21 17.94 -2.04
C TYR A 43 1.09 16.73 -2.40
N ALA A 44 2.39 16.76 -2.08
CA ALA A 44 3.29 15.63 -2.31
C ALA A 44 2.93 14.41 -1.44
N VAL A 45 2.66 14.63 -0.15
CA VAL A 45 2.20 13.59 0.79
C VAL A 45 0.88 13.01 0.31
N PHE A 46 -0.09 13.86 -0.03
CA PHE A 46 -1.39 13.43 -0.55
C PHE A 46 -1.25 12.57 -1.80
N GLY A 47 -0.42 13.00 -2.76
CA GLY A 47 -0.14 12.25 -3.98
C GLY A 47 0.47 10.87 -3.70
N LEU A 48 1.48 10.80 -2.83
CA LEU A 48 2.14 9.54 -2.45
C LEU A 48 1.18 8.57 -1.75
N VAL A 49 0.37 9.09 -0.82
CA VAL A 49 -0.61 8.31 -0.07
C VAL A 49 -1.71 7.79 -0.98
N ILE A 50 -2.27 8.62 -1.88
CA ILE A 50 -3.28 8.17 -2.86
C ILE A 50 -2.71 7.12 -3.82
N VAL A 51 -1.52 7.34 -4.37
CA VAL A 51 -0.89 6.38 -5.28
C VAL A 51 -0.62 5.06 -4.57
N GLY A 52 -0.13 5.11 -3.33
CA GLY A 52 0.07 3.93 -2.49
C GLY A 52 -1.23 3.17 -2.23
N LEU A 53 -2.29 3.89 -1.87
CA LEU A 53 -3.61 3.34 -1.57
C LEU A 53 -4.26 2.67 -2.80
N LEU A 54 -4.21 3.32 -3.97
CA LEU A 54 -4.67 2.74 -5.23
C LEU A 54 -3.86 1.49 -5.60
N CYS A 55 -2.53 1.50 -5.44
CA CYS A 55 -1.69 0.33 -5.66
C CYS A 55 -2.07 -0.84 -4.74
N LEU A 56 -2.32 -0.57 -3.45
CA LEU A 56 -2.73 -1.59 -2.48
C LEU A 56 -4.12 -2.18 -2.79
N ILE A 57 -5.08 -1.34 -3.22
CA ILE A 57 -6.39 -1.82 -3.69
C ILE A 57 -6.24 -2.71 -4.93
N LEU A 58 -5.41 -2.28 -5.90
CA LEU A 58 -5.13 -3.08 -7.09
C LEU A 58 -4.51 -4.42 -6.73
N VAL A 59 -3.55 -4.45 -5.80
CA VAL A 59 -2.96 -5.70 -5.29
C VAL A 59 -4.03 -6.58 -4.66
N LEU A 60 -4.88 -6.04 -3.78
CA LEU A 60 -5.95 -6.79 -3.14
C LEU A 60 -6.87 -7.43 -4.19
N SER A 61 -7.30 -6.65 -5.18
CA SER A 61 -8.14 -7.15 -6.29
C SER A 61 -7.44 -8.25 -7.11
N ARG A 62 -6.12 -8.13 -7.26
CA ARG A 62 -5.30 -9.04 -8.04
C ARG A 62 -5.06 -10.36 -7.30
N VAL A 63 -4.90 -10.31 -5.97
CA VAL A 63 -4.76 -11.50 -5.10
C VAL A 63 -6.09 -12.23 -4.92
N LEU A 64 -7.22 -11.50 -4.89
CA LEU A 64 -8.58 -12.07 -4.83
C LEU A 64 -9.01 -12.80 -6.12
N ARG A 65 -8.36 -12.52 -7.25
CA ARG A 65 -8.69 -13.15 -8.53
C ARG A 65 -8.32 -14.65 -8.52
N MET A 66 -9.33 -15.50 -8.38
CA MET A 66 -9.20 -16.96 -8.45
C MET A 66 -9.21 -17.44 -9.92
N GLY A 67 -8.32 -18.38 -10.28
CA GLY A 67 -8.31 -19.01 -11.62
C GLY A 67 -7.05 -18.78 -12.48
N VAL A 68 -5.91 -18.43 -11.90
CA VAL A 68 -4.65 -18.32 -12.66
C VAL A 68 -4.01 -19.70 -12.81
N GLU A 69 -3.76 -20.14 -14.06
CA GLU A 69 -3.06 -21.39 -14.37
C GLU A 69 -1.70 -21.49 -13.63
N PRO A 70 -1.35 -22.65 -13.05
CA PRO A 70 -0.15 -22.82 -12.22
C PRO A 70 1.17 -22.44 -12.92
N GLU A 71 1.27 -22.61 -14.24
CA GLU A 71 2.45 -22.20 -15.03
C GLU A 71 2.62 -20.68 -15.14
N ARG A 72 1.53 -19.90 -15.08
CA ARG A 72 1.54 -18.43 -15.10
C ARG A 72 1.41 -17.83 -13.69
N ALA A 73 1.03 -18.63 -12.70
CA ALA A 73 0.84 -18.21 -11.33
C ALA A 73 2.12 -17.61 -10.74
N ALA A 74 3.29 -18.25 -10.93
CA ALA A 74 4.55 -17.74 -10.38
C ALA A 74 4.87 -16.30 -10.86
N LYS A 75 4.73 -16.02 -12.16
CA LYS A 75 4.98 -14.69 -12.73
C LYS A 75 3.92 -13.68 -12.28
N TYR A 76 2.66 -14.06 -12.28
CA TYR A 76 1.55 -13.22 -11.82
C TYR A 76 1.69 -12.83 -10.33
N TYR A 77 2.09 -13.77 -9.47
CA TYR A 77 2.35 -13.52 -8.05
C TYR A 77 3.58 -12.63 -7.84
N SER A 78 4.66 -12.81 -8.59
CA SER A 78 5.83 -11.94 -8.50
C SER A 78 5.51 -10.48 -8.87
N THR A 79 4.76 -10.24 -9.95
CA THR A 79 4.31 -8.88 -10.30
C THR A 79 3.40 -8.29 -9.23
N THR A 80 2.53 -9.12 -8.64
CA THR A 80 1.63 -8.68 -7.55
C THR A 80 2.42 -8.30 -6.30
N LEU A 81 3.46 -9.05 -5.96
CA LEU A 81 4.38 -8.75 -4.87
C LEU A 81 5.15 -7.44 -5.11
N THR A 82 5.64 -7.21 -6.34
CA THR A 82 6.33 -5.96 -6.68
C THR A 82 5.39 -4.76 -6.59
N LEU A 83 4.16 -4.87 -7.11
CA LEU A 83 3.15 -3.82 -6.97
C LEU A 83 2.78 -3.54 -5.51
N PHE A 84 2.72 -4.60 -4.69
CA PHE A 84 2.50 -4.48 -3.25
C PHE A 84 3.63 -3.71 -2.59
N LEU A 85 4.88 -4.10 -2.82
CA LEU A 85 6.05 -3.42 -2.25
C LEU A 85 6.12 -1.96 -2.69
N ILE A 86 5.84 -1.65 -3.95
CA ILE A 86 5.78 -0.27 -4.46
C ILE A 86 4.67 0.50 -3.74
N GLY A 87 3.46 -0.05 -3.64
CA GLY A 87 2.33 0.60 -2.99
C GLY A 87 2.59 0.89 -1.51
N VAL A 88 3.12 -0.08 -0.76
CA VAL A 88 3.52 0.10 0.63
C VAL A 88 4.61 1.16 0.74
N SER A 89 5.65 1.10 -0.09
CA SER A 89 6.76 2.05 -0.05
C SER A 89 6.31 3.48 -0.35
N CYS A 90 5.39 3.67 -1.30
CA CYS A 90 4.81 4.99 -1.58
C CYS A 90 3.98 5.51 -0.41
N ALA A 91 3.12 4.68 0.17
CA ALA A 91 2.30 5.09 1.32
C ALA A 91 3.16 5.45 2.53
N VAL A 92 4.13 4.60 2.88
CA VAL A 92 5.09 4.84 3.97
C VAL A 92 5.93 6.07 3.68
N GLY A 93 6.39 6.26 2.44
CA GLY A 93 7.14 7.45 2.04
C GLY A 93 6.36 8.75 2.27
N GLY A 94 5.07 8.78 1.92
CA GLY A 94 4.19 9.91 2.21
C GLY A 94 4.07 10.19 3.72
N ILE A 95 3.87 9.14 4.52
CA ILE A 95 3.80 9.22 5.99
C ILE A 95 5.12 9.75 6.57
N MET A 96 6.27 9.26 6.10
CA MET A 96 7.57 9.70 6.61
C MET A 96 7.87 11.16 6.29
N ILE A 97 7.49 11.63 5.10
CA ILE A 97 7.64 13.04 4.72
C ILE A 97 6.80 13.93 5.64
N ASP A 98 5.56 13.53 5.89
CA ASP A 98 4.67 14.23 6.83
C ASP A 98 5.27 14.29 8.25
N MET A 99 5.70 13.15 8.78
CA MET A 99 6.34 13.08 10.10
C MET A 99 7.60 13.94 10.19
N PHE A 100 8.46 13.88 9.17
CA PHE A 100 9.70 14.65 9.14
C PHE A 100 9.45 16.15 9.08
N SER A 101 8.44 16.57 8.31
CA SER A 101 8.12 17.99 8.18
C SER A 101 7.56 18.54 9.49
N ASN A 102 6.62 17.84 10.12
CA ASN A 102 6.11 18.21 11.44
C ASN A 102 7.22 18.27 12.50
N PHE A 103 8.21 17.39 12.43
CA PHE A 103 9.35 17.40 13.35
C PHE A 103 10.29 18.61 13.15
N MET A 104 10.51 19.05 11.92
CA MET A 104 11.32 20.25 11.64
C MET A 104 10.60 21.56 11.98
N ASP A 105 9.27 21.58 11.89
CA ASP A 105 8.44 22.74 12.22
C ASP A 105 8.19 22.89 13.75
N SER A 106 8.66 21.93 14.56
CA SER A 106 8.59 21.92 16.04
C SER A 106 9.83 22.52 16.69
#